data_AF-A0A9E5LR53-F1
#
_entry.id   AF-A0A9E5LR53-F1
#
_cell.length_a   1.000
_cell.length_b   1.000
_cell.length_c   1.000
_cell.angle_alpha   90.00
_cell.angle_beta   90.00
_cell.angle_gamma   90.00
#
_symmetry.space_group_name_H-M   'P 1'
#
loop_
_entity.id
_entity.type
_entity.pdbx_description
1 polymer ?
#
loop_
_entity_poly.entity_id
_entity_poly.type
_entity_poly.pdbx_seq_one_letter_code
_entity_poly.pdbx_strand_id
1 'polypeptide(L)'
;MPSRPNPYREHLDPNPANYAVLTPIDFLDWAAEAYPDRLALIHGDIRQSWAVVQKLCQQMAAGIQAQQLGVGDTVAVMLPNIPAMIYA
;
A
#
# COMPACT_ATOMS: atom_id res chain seq x y z
N MET A 1 -7.75 -28.02 -9.93
CA MET A 1 -8.09 -27.01 -10.97
C MET A 1 -6.80 -26.56 -11.61
N PRO A 2 -6.70 -26.37 -12.94
CA PRO A 2 -5.46 -25.88 -13.51
C PRO A 2 -5.30 -24.43 -13.07
N SER A 3 -4.26 -24.14 -12.29
CA SER A 3 -3.90 -22.78 -11.92
C SER A 3 -3.57 -22.03 -13.20
N ARG A 4 -4.37 -21.01 -13.55
CA ARG A 4 -3.96 -20.08 -14.60
C ARG A 4 -2.56 -19.56 -14.27
N PRO A 5 -1.64 -19.46 -15.25
CA PRO A 5 -0.35 -18.87 -15.01
C PRO A 5 -0.54 -17.46 -14.44
N ASN A 6 0.18 -17.14 -13.37
CA ASN A 6 0.11 -15.81 -12.77
C ASN A 6 0.88 -14.85 -13.69
N PRO A 7 0.23 -13.88 -14.33
CA PRO A 7 0.88 -12.98 -15.28
C PRO A 7 2.01 -12.16 -14.65
N TYR A 8 2.02 -12.01 -13.32
CA TYR A 8 3.07 -11.32 -12.57
C TYR A 8 4.34 -12.16 -12.34
N ARG A 9 4.32 -13.45 -12.71
CA ARG A 9 5.46 -14.37 -12.58
C ARG A 9 6.15 -14.70 -13.90
N GLU A 10 5.61 -14.22 -15.01
CA GLU A 10 6.17 -14.45 -16.33
C GLU A 10 6.85 -13.19 -16.85
N HIS A 11 8.13 -13.28 -17.21
CA HIS A 11 8.89 -12.18 -17.83
C HIS A 11 8.98 -10.87 -17.01
N LEU A 12 8.70 -10.93 -15.70
CA LEU A 12 8.75 -9.80 -14.76
C LEU A 12 9.78 -10.00 -13.66
N ASP A 13 10.87 -10.73 -13.98
CA ASP A 13 11.98 -10.93 -13.07
C ASP A 13 12.55 -9.57 -12.56
N PRO A 14 13.08 -9.54 -11.33
CA PRO A 14 13.68 -8.34 -10.77
C PRO A 14 14.76 -7.75 -11.69
N ASN A 15 14.67 -6.45 -11.91
CA ASN A 15 15.54 -5.65 -12.74
C ASN A 15 15.62 -4.24 -12.14
N PRO A 16 16.55 -3.38 -12.59
CA PRO A 16 16.72 -2.05 -12.01
C PRO A 16 15.46 -1.15 -11.99
N ALA A 17 14.44 -1.43 -12.81
CA ALA A 17 13.20 -0.65 -12.87
C ALA A 17 12.08 -1.16 -11.93
N ASN A 18 12.06 -2.45 -11.57
CA ASN A 18 11.05 -3.04 -10.66
C ASN A 18 11.65 -3.56 -9.33
N TYR A 19 12.97 -3.53 -9.18
CA TYR A 19 13.67 -3.87 -7.95
C TYR A 19 14.04 -2.59 -7.19
N ALA A 20 13.55 -2.47 -5.95
CA ALA A 20 13.86 -1.35 -5.07
C ALA A 20 14.37 -1.85 -3.72
N VAL A 21 15.42 -1.20 -3.21
CA VAL A 21 15.93 -1.42 -1.84
C VAL A 21 14.95 -0.87 -0.79
N LEU A 22 14.08 0.06 -1.20
CA LEU A 22 13.06 0.68 -0.36
C LEU A 22 11.70 0.59 -1.08
N THR A 23 10.81 -0.26 -0.60
CA THR A 23 9.43 -0.33 -1.10
C THR A 23 8.57 0.79 -0.52
N PRO A 24 7.39 1.10 -1.11
CA PRO A 24 6.47 2.05 -0.52
C PRO A 24 6.04 1.71 0.91
N ILE A 25 5.99 0.41 1.25
CA ILE A 25 5.66 -0.07 2.59
C ILE A 25 6.83 0.22 3.55
N ASP A 26 8.06 -0.08 3.15
CA ASP A 26 9.26 0.23 3.95
C ASP A 26 9.38 1.75 4.20
N PHE A 27 9.06 2.56 3.19
CA PHE A 27 9.05 4.01 3.33
C PHE A 27 7.98 4.48 4.32
N LEU A 28 6.77 3.92 4.25
CA LEU A 28 5.68 4.26 5.18
C LEU A 28 6.06 3.95 6.62
N ASP A 29 6.64 2.78 6.86
CA ASP A 29 7.08 2.37 8.19
C ASP A 29 8.19 3.27 8.71
N TRP A 30 9.21 3.54 7.90
CA TRP A 30 10.28 4.47 8.25
C TRP A 30 9.77 5.89 8.53
N ALA A 31 8.84 6.41 7.72
CA ALA A 31 8.31 7.76 7.88
C ALA A 31 7.47 7.90 9.17
N ALA A 32 6.67 6.88 9.49
CA ALA A 32 5.89 6.84 10.72
C ALA A 32 6.75 6.70 11.98
N GLU A 33 7.88 5.99 11.89
CA GLU A 33 8.85 5.88 12.98
C GLU A 33 9.65 7.17 13.17
N ALA A 34 10.22 7.71 12.09
CA ALA A 34 11.10 8.88 12.15
C ALA A 34 10.32 10.20 12.40
N TYR A 35 9.09 10.30 11.89
CA TYR A 35 8.31 11.54 11.88
C TYR A 35 6.81 11.33 12.19
N PRO A 36 6.47 10.68 13.33
CA PRO A 36 5.10 10.24 13.63
C PRO A 36 4.06 11.37 13.59
N ASP A 37 4.42 12.57 14.05
CA ASP A 37 3.54 13.72 14.17
C ASP A 37 3.58 14.67 12.96
N ARG A 38 4.50 14.44 11.99
CA ARG A 38 4.53 15.27 10.78
C ARG A 38 3.36 14.94 9.87
N LEU A 39 2.80 15.98 9.25
CA LEU A 39 1.71 15.82 8.28
C LEU A 39 2.18 15.02 7.07
N ALA A 40 1.47 13.92 6.81
CA ALA A 40 1.64 13.05 5.65
C ALA A 40 0.60 13.35 4.58
N LEU A 41 -0.60 13.75 5.01
CA LEU A 41 -1.75 13.92 4.12
C LEU A 41 -2.53 15.17 4.51
N ILE A 42 -2.88 15.97 3.50
CA ILE A 42 -3.75 17.15 3.63
C ILE A 42 -4.80 17.08 2.52
N HIS A 43 -6.08 17.18 2.88
CA HIS A 43 -7.19 17.24 1.94
C HIS A 43 -8.30 18.13 2.49
N GLY A 44 -8.40 19.36 2.00
CA GLY A 44 -9.25 20.39 2.62
C GLY A 44 -8.83 20.60 4.08
N ASP A 45 -9.79 20.45 4.99
CA ASP A 45 -9.54 20.57 6.44
C ASP A 45 -8.98 19.29 7.07
N ILE A 46 -8.96 18.17 6.32
CA ILE A 46 -8.40 16.91 6.80
C ILE A 46 -6.88 17.01 6.82
N ARG A 47 -6.30 16.74 7.99
CA ARG A 47 -4.87 16.70 8.24
C ARG A 47 -4.54 15.40 8.96
N GLN A 48 -3.69 14.57 8.38
CA GLN A 48 -3.27 13.30 8.97
C GLN A 48 -1.75 13.24 9.06
N SER A 49 -1.25 12.78 10.20
CA SER A 49 0.17 12.55 10.40
C SER A 49 0.62 11.19 9.84
N TRP A 50 1.92 10.98 9.72
CA TRP A 50 2.47 9.70 9.28
C TRP A 50 2.03 8.52 10.15
N ALA A 51 2.01 8.68 11.48
CA ALA A 51 1.54 7.64 12.39
C ALA A 51 0.07 7.28 12.14
N VAL A 52 -0.78 8.27 11.81
CA VAL A 52 -2.20 7.99 11.51
C VAL A 52 -2.35 7.29 10.17
N VAL A 53 -1.64 7.76 9.12
CA VAL A 53 -1.70 7.13 7.79
C VAL A 53 -1.22 5.68 7.86
N GLN A 54 -0.11 5.40 8.55
CA GLN A 54 0.38 4.02 8.73
C GLN A 54 -0.67 3.13 9.39
N LYS A 55 -1.29 3.60 10.48
CA LYS A 55 -2.34 2.86 11.18
C LYS A 55 -3.54 2.56 10.27
N LEU A 56 -3.97 3.52 9.45
CA LEU A 56 -5.07 3.33 8.49
C LEU A 56 -4.71 2.28 7.43
N CYS A 57 -3.51 2.34 6.86
CA CYS A 57 -3.02 1.33 5.91
C CYS A 57 -2.99 -0.07 6.53
N GLN A 58 -2.52 -0.20 7.78
CA GLN A 58 -2.49 -1.49 8.50
C GLN A 58 -3.91 -2.03 8.75
N GLN A 59 -4.87 -1.16 9.08
CA GLN A 59 -6.27 -1.55 9.24
C GLN A 59 -6.88 -2.04 7.92
N MET A 60 -6.59 -1.35 6.80
CA MET A 60 -7.04 -1.79 5.49
C MET A 60 -6.40 -3.13 5.10
N ALA A 61 -5.09 -3.28 5.30
CA ALA A 61 -4.37 -4.53 5.04
C ALA A 61 -4.96 -5.70 5.83
N ALA A 62 -5.31 -5.50 7.11
CA ALA A 62 -5.99 -6.51 7.92
C ALA A 62 -7.38 -6.88 7.34
N GLY A 63 -8.14 -5.89 6.84
CA GLY A 63 -9.41 -6.13 6.16
C GLY A 63 -9.27 -6.94 4.87
N ILE A 64 -8.26 -6.64 4.06
CA ILE A 64 -7.93 -7.39 2.83
C ILE A 64 -7.55 -8.83 3.17
N GLN A 65 -6.69 -9.03 4.16
CA GLN A 65 -6.29 -10.37 4.62
C GLN A 65 -7.48 -11.18 5.14
N ALA A 66 -8.42 -10.56 5.84
CA ALA A 66 -9.64 -11.22 6.30
C ALA A 66 -10.51 -11.75 5.13
N GLN A 67 -10.38 -11.17 3.94
CA GLN A 67 -11.03 -11.63 2.71
C GLN A 67 -10.23 -12.73 1.97
N GLN A 68 -9.17 -13.27 2.60
CA GLN A 68 -8.31 -14.33 2.07
C GLN A 68 -7.53 -13.94 0.80
N LEU A 69 -7.34 -12.64 0.58
CA LEU A 69 -6.50 -12.12 -0.49
C LEU A 69 -5.02 -12.12 -0.06
N GLY A 70 -4.12 -12.43 -1.00
CA GLY A 70 -2.70 -12.58 -0.74
C GLY A 70 -1.82 -12.29 -1.96
N VAL A 71 -0.55 -12.69 -1.84
CA VAL A 71 0.47 -12.43 -2.86
C VAL A 71 0.08 -13.09 -4.18
N GLY A 72 -0.02 -12.28 -5.23
CA GLY A 72 -0.36 -12.73 -6.58
C GLY A 72 -1.84 -12.54 -6.94
N ASP A 73 -2.68 -12.14 -5.99
CA ASP A 73 -4.06 -11.73 -6.27
C ASP A 73 -4.10 -10.32 -6.88
N THR A 74 -5.09 -10.07 -7.73
CA THR A 74 -5.31 -8.77 -8.37
C THR A 74 -6.45 -8.04 -7.70
N VAL A 75 -6.22 -6.81 -7.25
CA VAL A 75 -7.23 -5.94 -6.66
C VAL A 75 -7.40 -4.71 -7.57
N ALA A 76 -8.62 -4.48 -8.04
CA ALA A 76 -8.95 -3.27 -8.78
C ALA A 76 -9.39 -2.17 -7.81
N VAL A 77 -8.81 -0.98 -7.94
CA VAL A 77 -9.19 0.22 -7.17
C VAL A 77 -9.70 1.31 -8.11
N MET A 78 -10.89 1.82 -7.83
CA MET A 78 -11.50 2.95 -8.55
C MET A 78 -11.86 4.02 -7.53
N LEU A 79 -10.92 4.92 -7.27
CA LEU A 79 -11.02 5.90 -6.19
C LEU A 79 -10.80 7.32 -6.75
N PRO A 80 -11.57 8.32 -6.27
CA PRO A 80 -11.27 9.72 -6.55
C PRO A 80 -10.07 10.21 -5.72
N ASN A 81 -9.60 11.43 -5.98
CA ASN A 81 -8.48 12.05 -5.25
C ASN A 81 -8.87 12.51 -3.83
N ILE A 82 -9.26 11.56 -2.98
CA ILE A 82 -9.65 11.76 -1.57
C ILE A 82 -8.68 11.00 -0.65
N PRO A 83 -8.68 11.25 0.68
CA PRO A 83 -7.74 10.62 1.58
C PRO A 83 -7.73 9.09 1.51
N ALA A 84 -8.91 8.48 1.34
CA ALA A 84 -9.04 7.03 1.20
C ALA A 84 -8.20 6.44 0.07
N MET A 85 -7.94 7.18 -1.02
CA MET A 85 -7.07 6.72 -2.11
C MET A 85 -5.63 6.41 -1.63
N ILE A 86 -5.19 7.00 -0.52
CA ILE A 86 -3.83 6.82 0.00
C ILE A 86 -3.72 5.59 0.91
N TYR A 87 -4.78 5.20 1.61
CA TYR A 87 -4.75 4.15 2.63
C TYR A 87 -5.73 2.99 2.40
N ALA A 88 -6.50 3.02 1.32
CA ALA A 88 -7.44 1.96 0.91
C ALA A 88 -6.88 1.08 -0.22
#